data_AF-A0A1Q3B136-F1
#
_entry.id   AF-A0A1Q3B136-F1
#
_cell.length_a   1.000
_cell.length_b   1.000
_cell.length_c   1.000
_cell.angle_alpha   90.00
_cell.angle_beta   90.00
_cell.angle_gamma   90.00
#
_symmetry.space_group_name_H-M   'P 1'
#
loop_
_entity.id
_entity.type
_entity.pdbx_description
1 polymer ?
#
loop_
_entity_poly.entity_id
_entity_poly.type
_entity_poly.pdbx_seq_one_letter_code
_entity_poly.pdbx_strand_id
1 'polypeptide(L)'
;MDTWIKMGMGVLSNKISRDELKPGDHIYSWRQAYIYAHHGIYAGEGKVIHFTRGAGQEIGTGTVLDRFILSSSPAHPEDNPCQQCGDQSRLDGVMCSCIDCFLSGGDLYLFEYNVSPVFFLAKARGGTCTLAHSDSPEDVLHRASFLLENGFGGYNIFKNNCEDFAIYCKTGLLVITSISVGRSGQAASFIAAASAIASSPLRFLTTSFSGLAVVVSGMYCVSRYVSDIGVRRDVAKVPVERLVAHSGVEKSDIATNVAQEE
;
A
#
# COMPACT_ATOMS: atom_id res chain seq x y z
N MET A 1 -14.93 -1.15 29.92
CA MET A 1 -14.36 0.19 29.63
C MET A 1 -13.25 0.07 28.59
N ASP A 2 -12.45 -0.99 28.64
CA ASP A 2 -11.28 -1.23 27.78
C ASP A 2 -11.59 -1.36 26.28
N THR A 3 -12.72 -1.97 25.90
CA THR A 3 -13.16 -2.07 24.50
C THR A 3 -13.59 -0.72 23.91
N TRP A 4 -14.19 0.16 24.71
CA TRP A 4 -14.57 1.51 24.28
C TRP A 4 -13.36 2.44 24.18
N ILE A 5 -12.37 2.29 25.06
CA ILE A 5 -11.11 3.02 24.99
C ILE A 5 -10.28 2.55 23.77
N LYS A 6 -10.21 1.24 23.51
CA LYS A 6 -9.58 0.69 22.29
C LYS A 6 -10.30 1.10 21.02
N MET A 7 -11.64 1.10 20.99
CA MET A 7 -12.40 1.62 19.84
C MET A 7 -12.20 3.13 19.66
N GLY A 8 -12.16 3.92 20.74
CA GLY A 8 -11.94 5.37 20.68
C GLY A 8 -10.53 5.74 20.21
N MET A 9 -9.50 5.08 20.73
CA MET A 9 -8.12 5.23 20.25
C MET A 9 -7.97 4.73 18.83
N GLY A 10 -8.52 3.56 18.51
CA GLY A 10 -8.52 2.97 17.17
C GLY A 10 -9.17 3.90 16.14
N VAL A 11 -10.22 4.65 16.47
CA VAL A 11 -10.79 5.65 15.54
C VAL A 11 -9.88 6.86 15.38
N LEU A 12 -9.26 7.36 16.47
CA LEU A 12 -8.49 8.61 16.50
C LEU A 12 -7.06 8.49 15.95
N SER A 13 -6.36 7.38 16.21
CA SER A 13 -5.00 7.15 15.73
C SER A 13 -4.61 5.68 15.81
N ASN A 14 -3.95 5.19 14.77
CA ASN A 14 -3.41 3.83 14.75
C ASN A 14 -1.97 3.78 15.29
N LYS A 15 -1.51 4.85 15.95
CA LYS A 15 -0.14 4.98 16.46
C LYS A 15 0.07 3.96 17.59
N ILE A 16 1.18 3.23 17.53
CA ILE A 16 1.57 2.24 18.54
C ILE A 16 3.01 2.49 18.99
N SER A 17 3.38 1.98 20.16
CA SER A 17 4.77 1.93 20.60
C SER A 17 5.51 0.70 20.06
N ARG A 18 6.85 0.73 20.07
CA ARG A 18 7.67 -0.35 19.48
C ARG A 18 7.55 -1.67 20.25
N ASP A 19 7.28 -1.61 21.54
CA ASP A 19 7.08 -2.77 22.41
C ASP A 19 5.77 -3.52 22.13
N GLU A 20 4.83 -2.90 21.43
CA GLU A 20 3.57 -3.53 21.00
C GLU A 20 3.75 -4.37 19.71
N LEU A 21 4.86 -4.21 18.99
CA LEU A 21 5.09 -4.85 17.69
C LEU A 21 5.23 -6.36 17.80
N LYS A 22 4.57 -7.06 16.88
CA LYS A 22 4.64 -8.52 16.73
C LYS A 22 5.05 -8.89 15.31
N PRO A 23 5.91 -9.91 15.13
CA PRO A 23 6.23 -10.44 13.81
C PRO A 23 4.94 -10.73 13.01
N GLY A 24 4.90 -10.27 11.76
CA GLY A 24 3.73 -10.35 10.88
C GLY A 24 2.78 -9.15 10.96
N ASP A 25 3.06 -8.15 11.80
CA ASP A 25 2.30 -6.89 11.81
C ASP A 25 2.53 -6.12 10.50
N HIS A 26 1.44 -5.61 9.92
CA HIS A 26 1.50 -4.63 8.84
C HIS A 26 1.58 -3.26 9.47
N ILE A 27 2.73 -2.61 9.33
CA ILE A 27 3.00 -1.30 9.88
C ILE A 27 3.07 -0.27 8.76
N TYR A 28 2.82 0.98 9.11
CA TYR A 28 3.01 2.08 8.19
C TYR A 28 3.50 3.33 8.91
N SER A 29 4.03 4.27 8.14
CA SER A 29 4.49 5.54 8.65
C SER A 29 4.19 6.65 7.65
N TRP A 30 3.64 7.76 8.14
CA TRP A 30 3.32 8.92 7.31
C TRP A 30 4.60 9.64 6.86
N ARG A 31 4.61 10.09 5.62
CA ARG A 31 5.72 10.76 4.94
C ARG A 31 5.25 12.06 4.29
N GLN A 32 6.21 12.96 4.06
CA GLN A 32 6.02 14.27 3.42
C GLN A 32 4.77 15.01 3.94
N ALA A 33 4.75 15.36 5.24
CA ALA A 33 3.63 16.07 5.88
C ALA A 33 2.28 15.36 5.72
N TYR A 34 2.26 14.04 5.94
CA TYR A 34 1.05 13.22 5.83
C TYR A 34 0.44 13.30 4.41
N ILE A 35 1.21 13.18 3.33
CA ILE A 35 0.62 13.02 1.98
C ILE A 35 0.70 11.57 1.50
N TYR A 36 1.63 10.80 2.06
CA TYR A 36 1.93 9.43 1.69
C TYR A 36 2.12 8.59 2.95
N ALA A 37 1.67 7.33 2.93
CA ALA A 37 2.00 6.35 3.95
C ALA A 37 2.95 5.32 3.31
N HIS A 38 4.09 5.09 3.94
CA HIS A 38 4.96 3.99 3.56
C HIS A 38 4.64 2.76 4.41
N HIS A 39 4.47 1.61 3.78
CA HIS A 39 3.94 0.39 4.37
C HIS A 39 4.97 -0.74 4.35
N GLY A 40 4.91 -1.62 5.35
CA GLY A 40 5.80 -2.77 5.45
C GLY A 40 5.28 -3.84 6.41
N ILE A 41 5.92 -5.00 6.38
CA ILE A 41 5.67 -6.12 7.29
C ILE A 41 6.80 -6.19 8.30
N TYR A 42 6.48 -6.11 9.59
CA TYR A 42 7.46 -6.30 10.64
C TYR A 42 7.88 -7.77 10.70
N ALA A 43 9.17 -8.04 10.46
CA ALA A 43 9.71 -9.40 10.41
C ALA A 43 10.18 -9.90 11.80
N GLY A 44 10.17 -9.03 12.81
CA GLY A 44 10.78 -9.30 14.12
C GLY A 44 12.18 -8.69 14.24
N GLU A 45 12.70 -8.66 15.48
CA GLU A 45 14.07 -8.18 15.78
C GLU A 45 14.40 -6.77 15.23
N GLY A 46 13.42 -5.87 15.18
CA GLY A 46 13.62 -4.53 14.63
C GLY A 46 13.73 -4.48 13.10
N LYS A 47 13.42 -5.56 12.37
CA LYS A 47 13.49 -5.64 10.91
C LYS A 47 12.11 -5.48 10.26
N VAL A 48 12.08 -4.84 9.10
CA VAL A 48 10.87 -4.60 8.30
C VAL A 48 11.14 -4.98 6.86
N ILE A 49 10.27 -5.82 6.29
CA ILE A 49 10.27 -6.14 4.86
C ILE A 49 9.25 -5.24 4.18
N HIS A 50 9.67 -4.52 3.16
CA HIS A 50 8.83 -3.52 2.48
C HIS A 50 9.20 -3.41 1.00
N PHE A 51 8.26 -2.90 0.22
CA PHE A 51 8.45 -2.70 -1.20
C PHE A 51 8.78 -1.23 -1.49
N THR A 52 9.92 -1.01 -2.14
CA THR A 52 10.37 0.31 -2.61
C THR A 52 10.37 0.34 -4.13
N ARG A 53 10.05 1.50 -4.69
CA ARG A 53 10.23 1.76 -6.12
C ARG A 53 11.49 2.58 -6.30
N GLY A 54 12.33 2.20 -7.24
CA GLY A 54 13.57 2.88 -7.53
C GLY A 54 13.43 4.29 -8.05
N ALA A 55 14.46 5.09 -7.75
CA ALA A 55 14.66 6.40 -8.34
C ALA A 55 14.98 6.26 -9.85
N GLY A 56 13.94 6.29 -10.70
CA GLY A 56 14.12 6.28 -12.16
C GLY A 56 13.04 5.54 -12.94
N GLN A 57 12.13 4.83 -12.27
CA GLN A 57 11.06 4.09 -12.96
C GLN A 57 9.85 5.00 -13.18
N GLU A 58 9.90 5.77 -14.27
CA GLU A 58 8.90 6.74 -14.70
C GLU A 58 7.49 6.12 -14.65
N ILE A 59 6.62 6.72 -13.83
CA ILE A 59 5.19 6.70 -14.11
C ILE A 59 5.06 7.67 -15.28
N GLY A 60 4.46 7.24 -16.40
CA GLY A 60 4.39 7.99 -17.65
C GLY A 60 3.60 9.31 -17.61
N THR A 61 3.73 10.11 -16.54
CA THR A 61 3.26 11.48 -16.37
C THR A 61 4.34 12.52 -16.69
N GLY A 62 5.63 12.16 -16.69
CA GLY A 62 6.73 13.04 -17.10
C GLY A 62 6.88 14.32 -16.27
N THR A 63 6.39 14.33 -15.02
CA THR A 63 6.46 15.53 -14.17
C THR A 63 7.61 15.45 -13.17
N VAL A 64 8.26 16.59 -12.91
CA VAL A 64 9.41 16.72 -11.99
C VAL A 64 9.08 16.27 -10.55
N LEU A 65 7.79 16.22 -10.20
CA LEU A 65 7.29 15.73 -8.92
C LEU A 65 7.42 14.20 -8.74
N ASP A 66 7.52 13.41 -9.82
CA ASP A 66 7.69 11.96 -9.76
C ASP A 66 9.00 11.55 -9.06
N ARG A 67 10.03 12.41 -9.11
CA ARG A 67 11.35 12.15 -8.49
C ARG A 67 11.38 12.43 -6.99
N PHE A 68 10.53 13.32 -6.50
CA PHE A 68 10.54 13.78 -5.10
C PHE A 68 9.45 13.12 -4.23
N ILE A 69 8.43 12.50 -4.84
CA ILE A 69 7.25 11.98 -4.12
C ILE A 69 7.39 10.48 -3.76
N LEU A 70 8.20 9.70 -4.48
CA LEU A 70 8.05 8.23 -4.49
C LEU A 70 9.29 7.43 -4.07
N SER A 71 10.40 8.08 -3.74
CA SER A 71 11.54 7.37 -3.15
C SER A 71 11.16 6.92 -1.74
N SER A 72 10.78 5.66 -1.63
CA SER A 72 10.52 4.99 -0.36
C SER A 72 11.82 4.52 0.32
N SER A 73 12.96 4.73 -0.34
CA SER A 73 14.26 4.38 0.19
C SER A 73 14.62 5.31 1.34
N PRO A 74 15.22 4.79 2.43
CA PRO A 74 15.67 5.59 3.55
C PRO A 74 16.63 6.70 3.07
N ALA A 75 16.26 7.96 3.27
CA ALA A 75 17.12 9.09 2.98
C ALA A 75 18.17 9.22 4.10
N HIS A 76 19.19 8.36 4.07
CA HIS A 76 20.39 8.61 4.86
C HIS A 76 21.26 9.64 4.13
N PRO A 77 21.88 10.59 4.85
CA PRO A 77 22.99 11.35 4.29
C PRO A 77 24.04 10.35 3.80
N GLU A 78 24.52 10.47 2.55
CA GLU A 78 25.54 9.57 1.99
C GLU A 78 26.79 9.46 2.87
N ASP A 79 26.99 10.44 3.76
CA ASP A 79 28.12 10.52 4.68
C ASP A 79 28.00 9.64 5.95
N ASN A 80 26.85 9.04 6.26
CA ASN A 80 26.68 8.14 7.42
C ASN A 80 25.62 7.04 7.16
N PRO A 81 25.98 5.93 6.51
CA PRO A 81 25.06 4.82 6.27
C PRO A 81 24.65 4.15 7.59
N CYS A 82 23.42 3.64 7.63
CA CYS A 82 22.95 2.86 8.77
C CYS A 82 23.85 1.64 8.98
N GLN A 83 24.40 1.45 10.19
CA GLN A 83 25.27 0.30 10.47
C GLN A 83 24.56 -1.06 10.32
N GLN A 84 23.23 -1.11 10.46
CA GLN A 84 22.44 -2.33 10.29
C GLN A 84 22.05 -2.60 8.84
N CYS A 85 21.82 -1.54 8.05
CA CYS A 85 21.29 -1.67 6.69
C CYS A 85 22.34 -1.42 5.61
N GLY A 86 23.45 -0.75 5.91
CA GLY A 86 24.38 -0.25 4.89
C GLY A 86 23.74 0.81 4.00
N ASP A 87 24.29 0.96 2.79
CA ASP A 87 23.72 1.78 1.73
C ASP A 87 22.61 1.00 1.01
N GLN A 88 21.37 1.49 1.13
CA GLN A 88 20.18 0.91 0.50
C GLN A 88 19.57 1.86 -0.54
N SER A 89 20.27 2.94 -0.92
CA SER A 89 19.77 4.02 -1.78
C SER A 89 19.44 3.55 -3.21
N ARG A 90 20.01 2.42 -3.64
CA ARG A 90 19.91 1.86 -5.00
C ARG A 90 19.07 0.59 -5.11
N LEU A 91 18.38 0.18 -4.05
CA LEU A 91 17.62 -1.05 -4.04
C LEU A 91 16.16 -0.81 -4.42
N ASP A 92 15.74 -1.52 -5.47
CA ASP A 92 14.41 -1.49 -6.05
C ASP A 92 13.71 -2.83 -5.80
N GLY A 93 12.42 -2.79 -5.48
CA GLY A 93 11.62 -3.99 -5.26
C GLY A 93 11.42 -4.28 -3.77
N VAL A 94 11.42 -5.56 -3.41
CA VAL A 94 11.24 -5.96 -2.01
C VAL A 94 12.59 -5.92 -1.32
N MET A 95 12.68 -5.21 -0.20
CA MET A 95 13.89 -5.07 0.59
C MET A 95 13.61 -5.22 2.09
N CYS A 96 14.66 -5.45 2.87
CA CYS A 96 14.60 -5.53 4.32
C CYS A 96 15.45 -4.41 4.93
N SER A 97 14.86 -3.64 5.84
CA SER A 97 15.55 -2.57 6.56
C SER A 97 15.30 -2.66 8.07
N CYS A 98 16.05 -1.91 8.87
CA CYS A 98 15.73 -1.73 10.27
C CYS A 98 14.54 -0.77 10.44
N ILE A 99 13.87 -0.86 11.59
CA ILE A 99 12.69 -0.05 11.89
C ILE A 99 12.97 1.46 11.81
N ASP A 100 14.16 1.92 12.19
CA ASP A 100 14.52 3.33 12.13
C ASP A 100 14.64 3.82 10.68
N CYS A 101 15.28 3.03 9.81
CA CYS A 101 15.36 3.30 8.38
C CYS A 101 13.98 3.30 7.73
N PHE A 102 13.17 2.28 8.06
CA PHE A 102 11.79 2.20 7.60
C PHE A 102 11.00 3.44 7.99
N LEU A 103 11.09 3.89 9.25
CA LEU A 103 10.37 5.04 9.79
C LEU A 103 10.89 6.40 9.29
N SER A 104 12.16 6.53 8.92
CA SER A 104 12.76 7.78 8.41
C SER A 104 12.43 9.01 9.28
N GLY A 105 12.46 8.85 10.61
CA GLY A 105 12.11 9.90 11.58
C GLY A 105 10.62 10.14 11.79
N GLY A 106 9.75 9.41 11.08
CA GLY A 106 8.30 9.44 11.25
C GLY A 106 7.79 8.54 12.39
N ASP A 107 6.49 8.64 12.64
CA ASP A 107 5.79 7.86 13.67
C ASP A 107 5.43 6.45 13.17
N LEU A 108 5.34 5.50 14.11
CA LEU A 108 4.94 4.12 13.86
C LEU A 108 3.43 3.94 14.02
N TYR A 109 2.78 3.36 13.00
CA TYR A 109 1.35 3.06 13.02
C TYR A 109 1.10 1.60 12.62
N LEU A 110 0.05 1.01 13.18
CA LEU A 110 -0.41 -0.33 12.87
C LEU A 110 -1.58 -0.29 11.88
N PHE A 111 -1.51 -1.06 10.80
CA PHE A 111 -2.61 -1.20 9.86
C PHE A 111 -3.66 -2.19 10.41
N GLU A 112 -4.92 -1.79 10.41
CA GLU A 112 -6.00 -2.60 11.02
C GLU A 112 -6.72 -3.48 9.99
N TYR A 113 -6.94 -4.75 10.36
CA TYR A 113 -7.67 -5.73 9.55
C TYR A 113 -8.99 -6.09 10.22
N ASN A 114 -9.95 -6.59 9.43
CA ASN A 114 -11.27 -7.01 9.90
C ASN A 114 -11.98 -5.92 10.72
N VAL A 115 -11.86 -4.67 10.28
CA VAL A 115 -12.60 -3.56 10.91
C VAL A 115 -14.08 -3.62 10.51
N SER A 116 -14.96 -3.04 11.31
CA SER A 116 -16.38 -2.95 10.92
C SER A 116 -16.57 -1.93 9.77
N PRO A 117 -17.62 -2.06 8.92
CA PRO A 117 -17.94 -1.06 7.90
C PRO A 117 -18.10 0.36 8.47
N VAL A 118 -18.69 0.48 9.66
CA VAL A 118 -18.86 1.78 10.33
C VAL A 118 -17.51 2.38 10.70
N PHE A 119 -16.61 1.57 11.27
CA PHE A 119 -15.25 2.01 11.60
C PHE A 119 -14.47 2.41 10.34
N PHE A 120 -14.54 1.59 9.29
CA PHE A 120 -13.91 1.86 8.01
C PHE A 120 -14.38 3.20 7.42
N LEU A 121 -15.70 3.44 7.37
CA LEU A 121 -16.26 4.67 6.84
C LEU A 121 -15.97 5.90 7.73
N ALA A 122 -15.84 5.73 9.05
CA ALA A 122 -15.50 6.79 9.98
C ALA A 122 -14.04 7.29 9.81
N LYS A 123 -13.12 6.45 9.31
CA LYS A 123 -11.75 6.87 9.02
C LYS A 123 -11.73 7.87 7.88
N ALA A 124 -11.24 9.08 8.13
CA ALA A 124 -11.16 10.13 7.11
C ALA A 124 -10.19 9.77 5.96
N ARG A 125 -9.27 8.82 6.18
CA ARG A 125 -8.17 8.54 5.27
C ARG A 125 -7.98 7.05 4.98
N GLY A 126 -7.85 6.72 3.70
CA GLY A 126 -7.48 5.38 3.22
C GLY A 126 -6.03 5.02 3.56
N GLY A 127 -5.68 3.74 3.39
CA GLY A 127 -4.34 3.23 3.70
C GLY A 127 -4.06 3.07 5.19
N THR A 128 -5.09 2.85 6.00
CA THR A 128 -4.94 2.68 7.47
C THR A 128 -5.63 1.43 8.00
N CYS A 129 -6.67 0.96 7.30
CA CYS A 129 -7.42 -0.22 7.67
C CYS A 129 -8.09 -0.86 6.44
N THR A 130 -8.54 -2.11 6.61
CA THR A 130 -9.32 -2.86 5.62
C THR A 130 -10.39 -3.73 6.27
N LEU A 131 -11.46 -4.03 5.50
CA LEU A 131 -12.51 -4.97 5.91
C LEU A 131 -12.05 -6.43 5.76
N ALA A 132 -10.97 -6.70 5.02
CA ALA A 132 -10.44 -8.04 4.85
C ALA A 132 -9.85 -8.62 6.15
N HIS A 133 -9.95 -9.93 6.29
CA HIS A 133 -9.24 -10.67 7.34
C HIS A 133 -7.77 -10.85 6.97
N SER A 134 -6.90 -10.74 7.98
CA SER A 134 -5.51 -11.18 7.87
C SER A 134 -5.44 -12.71 8.04
N ASP A 135 -4.53 -13.32 7.32
CA ASP A 135 -4.05 -14.67 7.61
C ASP A 135 -3.17 -14.69 8.87
N SER A 136 -2.74 -15.89 9.29
CA SER A 136 -1.90 -16.08 10.46
C SER A 136 -0.51 -15.44 10.30
N PRO A 137 0.16 -15.04 11.39
CA PRO A 137 1.50 -14.46 11.31
C PRO A 137 2.51 -15.33 10.55
N GLU A 138 2.38 -16.65 10.63
CA GLU A 138 3.25 -17.61 9.93
C GLU A 138 3.10 -17.50 8.42
N ASP A 139 1.86 -17.48 7.91
CA ASP A 139 1.57 -17.30 6.48
C ASP A 139 2.06 -15.93 5.98
N VAL A 140 1.89 -14.89 6.81
CA VAL A 140 2.32 -13.54 6.48
C VAL A 140 3.83 -13.44 6.34
N LEU A 141 4.57 -13.95 7.33
CA LEU A 141 6.02 -13.95 7.33
C LEU A 141 6.58 -14.84 6.21
N HIS A 142 5.95 -15.99 5.94
CA HIS A 142 6.30 -16.84 4.81
C HIS A 142 6.21 -16.07 3.49
N ARG A 143 5.09 -15.39 3.22
CA ARG A 143 4.93 -14.59 2.00
C ARG A 143 5.93 -13.44 1.91
N ALA A 144 6.12 -12.68 3.00
CA ALA A 144 7.02 -11.54 3.01
C ALA A 144 8.48 -11.96 2.75
N SER A 145 8.96 -13.02 3.42
CA SER A 145 10.30 -13.55 3.22
C SER A 145 10.49 -14.17 1.84
N PHE A 146 9.50 -14.91 1.34
CA PHE A 146 9.56 -15.49 -0.01
C PHE A 146 9.68 -14.40 -1.08
N LEU A 147 8.92 -13.31 -0.95
CA LEU A 147 8.97 -12.17 -1.87
C LEU A 147 10.24 -11.32 -1.71
N LEU A 148 10.87 -11.30 -0.53
CA LEU A 148 12.18 -10.67 -0.35
C LEU A 148 13.25 -11.36 -1.20
N GLU A 149 13.20 -12.69 -1.29
CA GLU A 149 14.17 -13.49 -2.05
C GLU A 149 13.86 -13.52 -3.56
N ASN A 150 12.58 -13.56 -3.92
CA ASN A 150 12.14 -13.81 -5.29
C ASN A 150 11.61 -12.56 -6.02
N GLY A 151 11.46 -11.46 -5.29
CA GLY A 151 10.87 -10.22 -5.79
C GLY A 151 9.35 -10.26 -5.87
N PHE A 152 8.78 -9.09 -6.11
CA PHE A 152 7.34 -8.86 -6.24
C PHE A 152 7.07 -8.16 -7.58
N GLY A 153 7.17 -8.88 -8.71
CA GLY A 153 6.85 -8.30 -10.03
C GLY A 153 7.14 -9.15 -11.27
N GLY A 154 6.10 -9.32 -12.10
CA GLY A 154 6.13 -9.88 -13.46
C GLY A 154 5.02 -9.31 -14.33
N TYR A 155 3.81 -9.17 -13.78
CA TYR A 155 2.75 -8.47 -14.49
C TYR A 155 3.02 -6.96 -14.53
N ASN A 156 2.78 -6.34 -15.68
CA ASN A 156 2.64 -4.89 -15.89
C ASN A 156 1.48 -4.29 -15.05
N ILE A 157 1.63 -4.29 -13.72
CA ILE A 157 0.66 -3.79 -12.75
C ILE A 157 1.06 -2.36 -12.36
N PHE A 158 0.95 -1.45 -13.33
CA PHE A 158 0.98 -0.02 -13.06
C PHE A 158 -0.04 0.28 -11.94
N LYS A 159 0.47 0.70 -10.78
CA LYS A 159 -0.20 1.15 -9.53
C LYS A 159 -0.01 0.27 -8.26
N ASN A 160 0.80 -0.79 -8.28
CA ASN A 160 1.19 -1.49 -7.05
C ASN A 160 2.23 -0.69 -6.24
N ASN A 161 1.91 -0.31 -5.00
CA ASN A 161 2.84 0.35 -4.08
C ASN A 161 3.15 -0.56 -2.86
N CYS A 162 3.84 -0.02 -1.85
CA CYS A 162 4.13 -0.71 -0.60
C CYS A 162 2.88 -1.20 0.17
N GLU A 163 1.72 -0.54 0.00
CA GLU A 163 0.45 -0.94 0.60
C GLU A 163 -0.03 -2.25 -0.02
N ASP A 164 -0.01 -2.37 -1.35
CA ASP A 164 -0.43 -3.59 -2.05
C ASP A 164 0.45 -4.79 -1.70
N PHE A 165 1.77 -4.58 -1.61
CA PHE A 165 2.70 -5.58 -1.12
C PHE A 165 2.31 -6.07 0.28
N ALA A 166 2.08 -5.15 1.22
CA ALA A 166 1.75 -5.50 2.58
C ALA A 166 0.35 -6.15 2.69
N ILE A 167 -0.64 -5.67 1.93
CA ILE A 167 -1.98 -6.27 1.85
C ILE A 167 -1.89 -7.70 1.29
N TYR A 168 -1.12 -7.93 0.24
CA TYR A 168 -0.90 -9.27 -0.29
C TYR A 168 -0.22 -10.17 0.75
N CYS A 169 0.84 -9.69 1.40
CA CYS A 169 1.49 -10.43 2.47
C CYS A 169 0.51 -10.77 3.59
N LYS A 170 -0.44 -9.89 3.93
CA LYS A 170 -1.42 -10.14 5.00
C LYS A 170 -2.58 -11.05 4.61
N THR A 171 -2.99 -11.07 3.34
CA THR A 171 -4.26 -11.70 2.94
C THR A 171 -4.11 -12.80 1.89
N GLY A 172 -2.98 -12.82 1.18
CA GLY A 172 -2.79 -13.61 -0.04
C GLY A 172 -3.67 -13.19 -1.21
N LEU A 173 -4.42 -12.08 -1.10
CA LEU A 173 -5.37 -11.64 -2.12
C LEU A 173 -4.69 -10.75 -3.16
N LEU A 174 -4.95 -11.03 -4.43
CA LEU A 174 -4.55 -10.20 -5.57
C LEU A 174 -5.77 -9.83 -6.39
N VAL A 175 -5.74 -8.61 -6.91
CA VAL A 175 -6.73 -8.08 -7.84
C VAL A 175 -6.44 -8.59 -9.25
N ILE A 176 -7.37 -9.33 -9.86
CA ILE A 176 -7.14 -10.03 -11.14
C ILE A 176 -7.44 -9.15 -12.37
N THR A 177 -8.02 -7.96 -12.21
CA THR A 177 -8.50 -7.16 -13.34
C THR A 177 -7.43 -6.27 -14.00
N SER A 178 -7.26 -6.43 -15.31
CA SER A 178 -6.43 -5.62 -16.23
C SER A 178 -7.00 -4.24 -16.57
N ILE A 179 -7.96 -3.72 -15.80
CA ILE A 179 -8.61 -2.43 -16.09
C ILE A 179 -8.11 -1.34 -15.14
N SER A 180 -7.53 -0.31 -15.76
CA SER A 180 -6.74 0.79 -15.19
C SER A 180 -7.53 1.81 -14.32
N VAL A 181 -8.34 1.37 -13.37
CA VAL A 181 -8.89 2.28 -12.34
C VAL A 181 -7.92 2.30 -11.16
N GLY A 182 -7.59 3.50 -10.65
CA GLY A 182 -6.64 3.72 -9.55
C GLY A 182 -6.82 2.69 -8.42
N ARG A 183 -5.72 2.13 -7.90
CA ARG A 183 -5.77 1.04 -6.91
C ARG A 183 -5.46 1.46 -5.48
N SER A 184 -4.83 2.62 -5.26
CA SER A 184 -4.54 3.11 -3.91
C SER A 184 -5.78 3.74 -3.27
N GLY A 185 -6.06 3.39 -2.00
CA GLY A 185 -7.17 3.98 -1.23
C GLY A 185 -7.06 5.50 -1.04
N GLN A 186 -5.90 6.09 -1.38
CA GLN A 186 -5.65 7.52 -1.35
C GLN A 186 -5.81 8.21 -2.71
N ALA A 187 -5.43 7.62 -3.85
CA ALA A 187 -5.50 8.32 -5.16
C ALA A 187 -6.69 7.89 -6.04
N ALA A 188 -7.16 6.64 -5.91
CA ALA A 188 -8.27 6.10 -6.69
C ALA A 188 -9.60 6.82 -6.44
N SER A 189 -9.85 7.13 -5.18
CA SER A 189 -11.10 7.67 -4.68
C SER A 189 -11.35 9.12 -5.12
N PHE A 190 -10.30 9.94 -5.24
CA PHE A 190 -10.43 11.32 -5.71
C PHE A 190 -10.78 11.40 -7.21
N ILE A 191 -10.16 10.55 -8.03
CA ILE A 191 -10.41 10.54 -9.48
C ILE A 191 -11.82 10.00 -9.78
N ALA A 192 -12.23 8.91 -9.12
CA ALA A 192 -13.58 8.36 -9.29
C ALA A 192 -14.68 9.33 -8.83
N ALA A 193 -14.43 10.08 -7.74
CA ALA A 193 -15.35 11.12 -7.26
C ALA A 193 -15.51 12.25 -8.29
N ALA A 194 -14.42 12.75 -8.86
CA ALA A 194 -14.46 13.82 -9.86
C ALA A 194 -15.22 13.42 -11.14
N SER A 195 -14.98 12.20 -11.66
CA SER A 195 -15.60 11.74 -12.90
C SER A 195 -17.11 11.49 -12.79
N ALA A 196 -17.59 10.97 -11.65
CA ALA A 196 -19.01 10.71 -11.47
C ALA A 196 -19.82 11.95 -11.05
N ILE A 197 -19.19 13.05 -10.62
CA ILE A 197 -19.83 14.37 -10.47
C ILE A 197 -20.25 14.93 -11.84
N ALA A 198 -19.42 14.75 -12.87
CA ALA A 198 -19.70 15.29 -14.20
C ALA A 198 -20.90 14.62 -14.89
N SER A 199 -21.19 13.34 -14.58
CA SER A 199 -22.20 12.51 -15.25
C SER A 199 -23.47 12.25 -14.44
N SER A 200 -23.58 12.76 -13.21
CA SER A 200 -24.69 12.43 -12.31
C SER A 200 -25.89 13.40 -12.38
N PRO A 201 -27.14 12.92 -12.21
CA PRO A 201 -28.34 13.73 -11.99
C PRO A 201 -28.27 14.65 -10.75
N LEU A 202 -27.27 14.47 -9.87
CA LEU A 202 -27.05 15.27 -8.66
C LEU A 202 -26.47 16.67 -8.89
N ARG A 203 -26.33 17.14 -10.14
CA ARG A 203 -25.80 18.48 -10.46
C ARG A 203 -26.46 19.63 -9.67
N PHE A 204 -27.73 19.50 -9.30
CA PHE A 204 -28.40 20.49 -8.46
C PHE A 204 -27.81 20.60 -7.04
N LEU A 205 -27.36 19.48 -6.46
CA LEU A 205 -26.70 19.47 -5.15
C LEU A 205 -25.27 19.99 -5.23
N THR A 206 -24.63 20.02 -6.41
CA THR A 206 -23.27 20.57 -6.56
C THR A 206 -23.24 22.09 -6.77
N THR A 207 -24.39 22.76 -6.77
CA THR A 207 -24.50 24.21 -7.01
C THR A 207 -24.06 25.07 -5.82
N SER A 208 -24.04 24.50 -4.61
CA SER A 208 -23.53 25.16 -3.41
C SER A 208 -22.26 24.46 -2.91
N PHE A 209 -21.40 25.20 -2.22
CA PHE A 209 -20.16 24.65 -1.64
C PHE A 209 -20.42 23.49 -0.68
N SER A 210 -21.45 23.61 0.16
CA SER A 210 -21.84 22.55 1.11
C SER A 210 -22.37 21.31 0.41
N GLY A 211 -23.21 21.47 -0.61
CA GLY A 211 -23.74 20.34 -1.36
C GLY A 211 -22.66 19.63 -2.19
N LEU A 212 -21.72 20.38 -2.80
CA LEU A 212 -20.53 19.80 -3.44
C LEU A 212 -19.68 19.00 -2.44
N ALA A 213 -19.43 19.54 -1.25
CA ALA A 213 -18.65 18.86 -0.23
C ALA A 213 -19.30 17.53 0.22
N VAL A 214 -20.64 17.51 0.39
CA VAL A 214 -21.39 16.29 0.73
C VAL A 214 -21.29 15.25 -0.38
N VAL A 215 -21.48 15.65 -1.65
CA VAL A 215 -21.38 14.73 -2.79
C VAL A 215 -19.98 14.15 -2.91
N VAL A 216 -18.94 14.99 -2.88
CA VAL A 216 -17.54 14.53 -2.95
C VAL A 216 -17.23 13.57 -1.81
N SER A 217 -17.61 13.91 -0.57
CA SER A 217 -17.34 13.07 0.61
C SER A 217 -18.10 11.75 0.56
N GLY A 218 -19.37 11.78 0.16
CA GLY A 218 -20.19 10.57 0.02
C GLY A 218 -19.64 9.64 -1.06
N MET A 219 -19.25 10.19 -2.21
CA MET A 219 -18.65 9.42 -3.30
C MET A 219 -17.27 8.88 -2.92
N TYR A 220 -16.45 9.66 -2.21
CA TYR A 220 -15.18 9.18 -1.64
C TYR A 220 -15.42 7.97 -0.75
N CYS A 221 -16.36 8.06 0.20
CA CYS A 221 -16.70 6.97 1.12
C CYS A 221 -17.19 5.71 0.39
N VAL A 222 -18.12 5.86 -0.56
CA VAL A 222 -18.62 4.72 -1.37
C VAL A 222 -17.50 4.12 -2.20
N SER A 223 -16.72 4.94 -2.91
CA SER A 223 -15.60 4.48 -3.73
C SER A 223 -14.56 3.74 -2.90
N ARG A 224 -14.21 4.24 -1.71
CA ARG A 224 -13.28 3.56 -0.80
C ARG A 224 -13.83 2.21 -0.34
N TYR A 225 -15.11 2.16 0.00
CA TYR A 225 -15.75 0.94 0.49
C TYR A 225 -15.79 -0.15 -0.58
N VAL A 226 -16.24 0.17 -1.80
CA VAL A 226 -16.36 -0.84 -2.88
C VAL A 226 -15.00 -1.28 -3.45
N SER A 227 -13.97 -0.45 -3.31
CA SER A 227 -12.60 -0.76 -3.73
C SER A 227 -11.81 -1.56 -2.69
N ASP A 228 -12.30 -1.67 -1.45
CA ASP A 228 -11.62 -2.42 -0.39
C ASP A 228 -11.45 -3.90 -0.78
N ILE A 229 -10.27 -4.46 -0.50
CA ILE A 229 -9.91 -5.83 -0.86
C ILE A 229 -10.83 -6.88 -0.21
N GLY A 230 -11.46 -6.56 0.92
CA GLY A 230 -12.44 -7.39 1.61
C GLY A 230 -13.88 -7.30 1.06
N VAL A 231 -14.17 -6.33 0.17
CA VAL A 231 -15.51 -6.11 -0.39
C VAL A 231 -15.58 -6.44 -1.89
N ARG A 232 -14.53 -6.10 -2.62
CA ARG A 232 -14.48 -6.28 -4.08
C ARG A 232 -14.57 -7.76 -4.45
N ARG A 233 -15.12 -8.04 -5.64
CA ARG A 233 -15.36 -9.42 -6.13
C ARG A 233 -14.32 -9.92 -7.12
N ASP A 234 -13.44 -9.04 -7.59
CA ASP A 234 -12.41 -9.31 -8.61
C ASP A 234 -11.03 -9.59 -7.99
N VAL A 235 -11.03 -10.24 -6.82
CA VAL A 235 -9.83 -10.71 -6.14
C VAL A 235 -9.77 -12.23 -6.11
N ALA A 236 -8.56 -12.78 -6.17
CA ALA A 236 -8.31 -14.18 -5.85
C ALA A 236 -7.22 -14.32 -4.82
N LYS A 237 -7.35 -15.35 -4.00
CA LYS A 237 -6.27 -15.79 -3.13
C LYS A 237 -5.26 -16.57 -3.96
N VAL A 238 -4.03 -16.08 -4.03
CA VAL A 238 -2.96 -16.63 -4.87
C VAL A 238 -1.77 -17.00 -3.98
N PRO A 239 -1.34 -18.28 -3.95
CA PRO A 239 -0.12 -18.69 -3.27
C PRO A 239 1.10 -17.95 -3.82
N VAL A 240 2.06 -17.66 -2.95
CA VAL A 240 3.21 -16.80 -3.29
C VAL A 240 4.15 -17.42 -4.30
N GLU A 241 4.29 -18.74 -4.28
CA GLU A 241 5.07 -19.53 -5.22
C GLU A 241 4.48 -19.39 -6.63
N ARG A 242 3.15 -19.37 -6.73
CA ARG A 242 2.46 -19.17 -8.01
C ARG A 242 2.64 -17.75 -8.53
N LEU A 243 2.60 -16.75 -7.64
CA LEU A 243 2.81 -15.34 -8.02
C LEU A 243 4.18 -15.14 -8.69
N VAL A 244 5.23 -15.73 -8.13
CA VAL A 244 6.60 -15.64 -8.67
C VAL A 244 6.77 -16.49 -9.93
N ALA A 245 6.21 -17.71 -9.98
CA ALA A 245 6.34 -18.58 -11.14
C ALA A 245 5.79 -17.96 -12.44
N HIS A 246 4.64 -17.28 -12.38
CA HIS A 246 4.08 -16.57 -13.56
C HIS A 246 4.94 -15.37 -13.97
N SER A 247 5.59 -14.72 -13.00
CA SER A 247 6.48 -13.59 -13.27
C SER A 247 7.75 -13.99 -14.02
N GLY A 248 8.26 -15.21 -13.76
CA GLY A 248 9.41 -15.76 -14.48
C GLY A 248 9.11 -16.10 -15.94
N VAL A 249 7.90 -16.60 -16.23
CA VAL A 249 7.47 -16.97 -17.60
C VAL A 249 7.26 -15.74 -18.48
N GLU A 250 6.61 -14.68 -17.97
CA GLU A 250 6.47 -13.44 -18.74
C GLU A 250 7.84 -12.81 -19.06
N LYS A 251 8.82 -12.91 -18.14
CA LYS A 251 10.19 -12.40 -18.35
C LYS A 251 10.97 -13.22 -19.39
N SER A 252 10.78 -14.54 -19.45
CA SER A 252 11.39 -15.38 -20.49
C SER A 252 10.79 -15.14 -21.86
N ASP A 253 9.48 -14.93 -21.96
CA ASP A 253 8.81 -14.69 -23.24
C ASP A 253 9.22 -13.34 -23.85
N ILE A 254 9.40 -12.30 -23.02
CA ILE A 254 9.93 -11.00 -23.45
C ILE A 254 11.38 -11.12 -23.93
N ALA A 255 12.24 -11.83 -23.19
CA ALA A 255 13.64 -12.01 -23.57
C ALA A 255 13.81 -12.81 -24.87
N THR A 256 12.94 -13.79 -25.11
CA THR A 256 12.97 -14.63 -26.31
C THR A 256 12.51 -13.87 -27.56
N ASN A 257 11.54 -12.97 -27.42
CA ASN A 257 11.07 -12.14 -28.52
C ASN A 257 12.08 -11.05 -28.91
N VAL A 258 12.81 -10.46 -27.96
CA VAL A 258 13.87 -9.47 -28.25
C VAL A 258 15.07 -10.11 -28.96
N ALA A 259 15.41 -11.37 -28.65
CA ALA A 259 16.48 -12.09 -29.32
C ALA A 259 16.14 -12.59 -30.74
N GLN A 260 14.89 -12.46 -31.18
CA GLN A 260 14.45 -12.81 -32.54
C GLN A 260 14.32 -11.58 -33.46
N GLU A 261 14.53 -10.37 -32.94
CA GLU A 261 14.50 -9.11 -33.70
C GLU A 261 15.90 -8.49 -33.94
N GLU A 262 16.98 -9.17 -33.53
CA GLU A 262 18.38 -8.88 -33.94
C GLU A 262 18.87 -9.86 -35.00
#